data_AF-A0A3M8P7G8-F1
#
_entry.id   AF-A0A3M8P7G8-F1
#
_cell.length_a   1.000
_cell.length_b   1.000
_cell.length_c   1.000
_cell.angle_alpha   90.00
_cell.angle_beta   90.00
_cell.angle_gamma   90.00
#
_symmetry.space_group_name_H-M   'P 1'
#
loop_
_entity.id
_entity.type
_entity.pdbx_description
1 polymer ?
#
loop_
_entity_poly.entity_id
_entity_poly.type
_entity_poly.pdbx_seq_one_letter_code
_entity_poly.pdbx_strand_id
1 'polypeptide(L)' 'MSGKEMGQYDFYKEKLEKRFDKSIKDILVEYYIVKELGPSVGAKQLKIPRQVFVHYCNLFRLKELRNAEDKQGHQLCSK' A
#
# COMPACT_ATOMS: atom_id res chain seq x y z
N MET A 1 17.61 14.63 -23.70
CA MET A 1 17.27 13.58 -22.72
C MET A 1 15.77 13.35 -22.83
N SER A 2 15.36 12.16 -23.33
CA SER A 2 13.97 11.81 -23.61
C SER A 2 13.06 12.06 -22.40
N GLY A 3 11.93 12.68 -22.68
CA GLY A 3 10.85 12.87 -21.72
C GLY A 3 10.39 11.55 -21.13
N LYS A 4 9.99 11.60 -19.86
CA LYS A 4 9.04 10.67 -19.29
C LYS A 4 8.11 11.52 -18.45
N GLU A 5 6.84 11.54 -18.85
CA GLU A 5 5.74 11.85 -17.96
C GLU A 5 6.02 11.14 -16.64
N MET A 6 6.41 11.90 -15.60
CA MET A 6 6.39 11.41 -14.24
C MET A 6 4.92 11.18 -13.93
N GLY A 7 4.45 9.97 -14.22
CA GLY A 7 3.06 9.58 -14.01
C GLY A 7 2.67 9.95 -12.60
N GLN A 8 1.48 10.52 -12.41
CA GLN A 8 0.99 11.08 -11.15
C GLN A 8 1.35 10.23 -9.91
N TYR A 9 1.44 8.91 -10.05
CA TYR A 9 1.85 7.95 -9.02
C TYR A 9 3.26 8.20 -8.47
N ASP A 10 4.29 8.43 -9.30
CA ASP A 10 5.69 8.58 -8.86
C ASP A 10 5.88 9.83 -7.97
N PHE A 11 5.14 10.90 -8.28
CA PHE A 11 5.09 12.09 -7.42
C PHE A 11 4.59 11.77 -6.00
N TYR A 12 3.56 10.92 -5.87
CA TYR A 12 3.06 10.50 -4.55
C TYR A 12 4.04 9.58 -3.85
N LYS A 13 4.73 8.72 -4.59
CA LYS A 13 5.79 7.87 -4.05
C LYS A 13 6.89 8.69 -3.41
N GLU A 14 7.54 9.59 -4.15
CA GLU A 14 8.61 10.42 -3.60
C GLU A 14 8.15 11.25 -2.39
N LYS A 15 6.91 11.79 -2.45
CA LYS A 15 6.35 12.58 -1.37
C LYS A 15 6.16 11.77 -0.08
N LEU A 16 5.73 10.51 -0.20
CA LEU A 16 5.56 9.61 0.93
C LEU A 16 6.91 9.16 1.47
N GLU A 17 7.84 8.79 0.59
CA GLU A 17 9.17 8.34 1.00
C GLU A 17 9.92 9.44 1.74
N LYS A 18 9.88 10.69 1.27
CA LYS A 18 10.46 11.85 1.97
C LYS A 18 9.77 12.17 3.29
N ARG A 19 8.45 11.92 3.41
CA ARG A 19 7.68 12.26 4.61
C ARG A 19 7.89 11.27 5.75
N PHE A 20 8.04 10.00 5.42
CA PHE A 20 8.15 8.92 6.39
C PHE A 20 9.56 8.36 6.51
N ASP A 21 10.50 8.77 5.64
CA ASP A 21 11.86 8.25 5.53
C ASP A 21 11.89 6.71 5.36
N LYS A 22 10.87 6.19 4.68
CA LYS A 22 10.65 4.77 4.43
C LYS A 22 10.23 4.56 3.00
N SER A 23 10.55 3.41 2.42
CA SER A 23 10.05 3.07 1.09
C SER A 23 8.52 2.98 1.06
N ILE A 24 7.91 3.34 -0.07
CA ILE A 24 6.43 3.32 -0.21
C ILE A 24 5.83 1.95 0.11
N LYS A 25 6.54 0.86 -0.21
CA LYS A 25 6.14 -0.50 0.12
C LYS A 25 5.99 -0.69 1.64
N ASP A 26 6.97 -0.23 2.41
CA ASP A 26 7.01 -0.38 3.86
C ASP A 26 5.89 0.44 4.53
N ILE A 27 5.70 1.67 4.05
CA ILE A 27 4.59 2.54 4.46
C ILE A 27 3.24 1.84 4.19
N LEU A 28 3.06 1.27 3.00
CA LEU A 28 1.81 0.58 2.67
C LEU A 28 1.62 -0.70 3.49
N VAL A 29 2.67 -1.47 3.76
CA VAL A 29 2.60 -2.65 4.64
C VAL A 29 2.18 -2.23 6.04
N GLU A 30 2.82 -1.20 6.61
CA GLU A 30 2.48 -0.72 7.94
C GLU A 30 1.01 -0.26 8.03
N TYR A 31 0.52 0.43 7.00
CA TYR A 31 -0.86 0.93 7.00
C TYR A 31 -1.90 -0.15 6.66
N TYR A 32 -1.63 -0.98 5.66
CA TYR A 32 -2.59 -1.94 5.12
C TYR A 32 -2.59 -3.29 5.85
N ILE A 33 -1.42 -3.72 6.34
CA ILE A 33 -1.21 -5.00 7.00
C ILE A 33 -1.16 -4.80 8.51
N VAL A 34 -0.19 -4.02 9.01
CA VAL A 34 0.06 -3.89 10.46
C VAL A 34 -1.10 -3.16 11.16
N LYS A 35 -1.58 -2.06 10.57
CA LYS A 35 -2.72 -1.30 11.11
C LYS A 35 -4.07 -1.79 10.58
N GLU A 36 -4.07 -2.82 9.72
CA GLU A 36 -5.27 -3.38 9.06
C GLU A 36 -6.20 -2.34 8.42
N LEU A 37 -5.67 -1.21 7.96
CA LEU A 37 -6.49 -0.14 7.41
C LEU A 37 -6.91 -0.46 5.98
N GLY A 38 -8.21 -0.35 5.71
CA GLY A 38 -8.74 -0.45 4.35
C GLY A 38 -8.17 0.64 3.43
N PRO A 39 -8.21 0.44 2.11
CA PRO A 39 -7.58 1.33 1.12
C PRO A 39 -8.15 2.76 1.16
N SER A 40 -9.40 2.94 1.56
CA SER A 40 -10.01 4.26 1.72
C SER A 40 -9.45 5.02 2.93
N VAL A 41 -9.24 4.33 4.06
CA VAL A 41 -8.73 4.94 5.29
C VAL A 41 -7.22 5.19 5.18
N GLY A 42 -6.47 4.22 4.64
CA GLY A 42 -5.03 4.36 4.38
C GLY A 42 -4.73 5.53 3.43
N ALA A 43 -5.47 5.64 2.33
CA ALA A 43 -5.33 6.78 1.40
C ALA A 43 -5.59 8.13 2.09
N LYS A 44 -6.62 8.22 2.94
CA LYS A 44 -6.94 9.44 3.70
C LYS A 44 -5.82 9.82 4.67
N GLN A 45 -5.24 8.86 5.40
CA GLN A 45 -4.14 9.13 6.32
C GLN A 45 -2.85 9.53 5.59
N LEU A 46 -2.55 8.87 4.47
CA LEU A 46 -1.40 9.18 3.63
C LEU A 46 -1.60 10.46 2.80
N LYS A 47 -2.81 11.05 2.82
CA LYS A 47 -3.21 12.23 2.01
C LYS A 47 -2.94 12.03 0.52
N ILE A 48 -3.28 10.85 0.01
CA ILE A 48 -3.17 10.50 -1.41
C ILE A 48 -4.54 10.07 -1.97
N PRO A 49 -4.73 10.13 -3.30
CA PRO A 49 -5.92 9.56 -3.93
C PRO A 49 -6.03 8.06 -3.67
N ARG A 50 -7.26 7.58 -3.49
CA ARG A 50 -7.54 6.14 -3.30
C ARG A 50 -6.99 5.28 -4.44
N GLN A 51 -7.06 5.77 -5.68
CA GLN A 51 -6.54 5.04 -6.85
C GLN A 51 -5.03 4.80 -6.76
N VAL A 52 -4.27 5.77 -6.26
CA VAL A 52 -2.82 5.65 -6.02
C VAL A 52 -2.54 4.56 -4.99
N PHE A 53 -3.27 4.60 -3.86
CA PHE A 53 -3.12 3.59 -2.81
C PHE A 53 -3.42 2.18 -3.32
N VAL A 54 -4.55 2.01 -4.01
CA VAL A 54 -4.96 0.71 -4.58
C VAL A 54 -3.98 0.22 -5.64
N HIS A 55 -3.48 1.13 -6.49
CA HIS A 55 -2.49 0.81 -7.52
C HIS A 55 -1.24 0.19 -6.87
N TYR A 56 -0.69 0.83 -5.84
CA TYR A 56 0.49 0.29 -5.15
C TYR A 56 0.18 -0.97 -4.33
N CYS A 57 -0.97 -1.07 -3.66
CA CYS A 57 -1.38 -2.31 -2.99
C CYS A 57 -1.41 -3.50 -3.94
N ASN A 58 -1.91 -3.31 -5.16
CA ASN A 58 -1.93 -4.35 -6.18
C ASN A 58 -0.52 -4.62 -6.73
N LEU A 59 0.25 -3.56 -7.00
CA LEU A 59 1.63 -3.66 -7.52
C LEU A 59 2.55 -4.46 -6.57
N PHE A 60 2.41 -4.25 -5.26
CA PHE A 60 3.16 -4.98 -4.24
C PHE A 60 2.45 -6.25 -3.75
N ARG A 61 1.31 -6.63 -4.34
CA ARG A 61 0.52 -7.81 -3.96
C ARG A 61 0.23 -7.87 -2.45
N LEU A 62 -0.03 -6.72 -1.83
CA LEU A 62 -0.22 -6.62 -0.37
C LEU A 62 -1.45 -7.40 0.12
N LYS A 63 -2.47 -7.59 -0.73
CA LYS A 63 -3.57 -8.50 -0.44
C LYS A 63 -3.08 -9.92 -0.20
N GLU A 64 -2.22 -10.43 -1.09
CA GLU A 64 -1.67 -11.78 -0.96
C GLU A 64 -0.81 -11.91 0.30
N LEU A 65 -0.05 -10.87 0.66
CA LEU A 65 0.70 -10.83 1.91
C LEU A 65 -0.21 -10.86 3.14
N ARG A 66 -1.28 -10.05 3.16
CA ARG A 66 -2.27 -10.06 4.25
C ARG A 66 -2.89 -11.44 4.45
N ASN A 67 -3.19 -12.12 3.34
CA ASN A 67 -3.76 -13.47 3.35
C ASN A 67 -2.71 -14.57 3.61
N ALA A 68 -1.42 -14.29 3.40
CA ALA A 68 -0.34 -15.23 3.67
C ALA A 68 0.06 -15.24 5.15
N GLU A 69 0.01 -14.10 5.84
CA GLU A 69 0.26 -14.04 7.30
C GLU A 69 -0.83 -14.76 8.10
N ASP A 70 -2.06 -14.82 7.57
CA ASP A 70 -3.16 -15.61 8.13
C ASP A 70 -2.88 -17.14 8.13
N LYS A 71 -1.96 -17.62 7.28
CA LYS A 71 -1.57 -19.05 7.24
C LYS A 71 -0.65 -19.49 8.37
N GLN A 72 -0.25 -18.61 9.28
CA GLN A 72 0.31 -19.05 10.57
C GLN A 72 -0.73 -19.15 11.69
N GLY A 73 -2.03 -18.92 11.42
CA GLY A 73 -2.99 -19.00 12.52
C GLY A 73 -4.48 -18.88 12.26
N HIS A 74 -5.07 -19.37 11.16
CA HIS A 74 -6.47 -19.81 11.24
C HIS A 74 -6.87 -20.85 10.19
N GLN A 75 -6.86 -22.11 10.62
CA GLN A 75 -7.89 -23.07 10.20
C GLN A 75 -9.22 -22.60 10.82
N LEU A 76 -10.30 -22.58 10.03
CA LEU A 76 -11.72 -22.24 10.29
C LEU A 76 -12.12 -20.93 9.57
N CYS A 77 -13.14 -20.85 8.72
CA CYS A 77 -14.34 -21.65 8.63
C CYS A 77 -14.59 -22.15 7.20
N SER A 78 -14.90 -23.43 7.10
CA SER A 78 -15.86 -23.93 6.12
C SER A 78 -17.25 -23.83 6.76
N LYS A 79 -18.22 -23.26 6.05
CA LYS A 79 -19.55 -23.83 5.81
C LYS A 79 -20.38 -22.91 4.93
#